data_AF-A0A7W8ECU4-F1
#
_entry.id   AF-A0A7W8ECU4-F1
#
_cell.length_a   1.000
_cell.length_b   1.000
_cell.length_c   1.000
_cell.angle_alpha   90.00
_cell.angle_beta   90.00
_cell.angle_gamma   90.00
#
_symmetry.space_group_name_H-M   'P 1'
#
loop_
_entity.id
_entity.type
_entity.pdbx_description
1 polymer ?
#
loop_
_entity_poly.entity_id
_entity_poly.type
_entity_poly.pdbx_seq_one_letter_code
_entity_poly.pdbx_strand_id
1 'polypeptide(L)'
;MAKTETARAVRMETLAAAVDFDALPFDAEAAARYGTLVALTVAAKRDPRPRRLDLMIAAVASVHGLPLYTHNTGEFIGLEDLVVVVPI
;
A
#
# COMPACT_ATOMS: atom_id res chain seq x y z
N MET A 1 -9.04 9.77 10.61
CA MET A 1 -8.31 10.44 11.71
C MET A 1 -8.92 10.01 13.04
N ALA A 2 -8.13 9.77 14.09
CA ALA A 2 -8.66 9.31 15.39
C ALA A 2 -9.61 10.37 15.97
N LYS A 3 -10.80 9.94 16.41
CA LYS A 3 -11.85 10.84 16.91
C LYS A 3 -11.64 11.24 18.38
N THR A 4 -10.77 10.53 19.11
CA THR A 4 -10.46 10.74 20.52
C THR A 4 -8.98 10.51 20.78
N GLU A 5 -8.44 11.14 21.83
CA GLU A 5 -7.05 10.97 22.27
C GLU A 5 -6.75 9.52 22.66
N THR A 6 -7.68 8.83 23.34
CA THR A 6 -7.55 7.41 23.68
C THR A 6 -7.41 6.53 22.42
N ALA A 7 -8.22 6.77 21.39
CA ALA A 7 -8.13 6.02 20.13
C ALA A 7 -6.86 6.35 19.32
N ARG A 8 -6.26 7.52 19.56
CA ARG A 8 -4.95 7.88 19.00
C ARG A 8 -3.83 7.14 19.74
N ALA A 9 -3.89 7.11 21.08
CA ALA A 9 -2.92 6.41 21.92
C ALA A 9 -2.85 4.92 21.59
N VAL A 10 -4.00 4.23 21.51
CA VAL A 10 -4.05 2.80 21.13
C VAL A 10 -3.42 2.55 19.76
N ARG A 11 -3.70 3.40 18.75
CA ARG A 11 -3.06 3.27 17.43
C ARG A 11 -1.56 3.48 17.47
N MET A 12 -1.08 4.43 18.27
CA MET A 12 0.34 4.68 18.46
C MET A 12 1.02 3.52 19.16
N GLU A 13 0.38 2.88 20.15
CA GLU A 13 0.89 1.67 20.80
C GLU A 13 0.96 0.49 19.83
N THR A 14 -0.09 0.26 19.02
CA THR A 14 -0.04 -0.76 17.96
C THR A 14 1.09 -0.50 16.96
N LEU A 15 1.27 0.76 16.55
CA LEU A 15 2.35 1.14 15.65
C LEU A 15 3.74 0.95 16.30
N ALA A 16 3.90 1.29 17.57
CA ALA A 16 5.14 1.11 18.31
C ALA A 16 5.49 -0.38 18.49
N ALA A 17 4.49 -1.24 18.67
CA ALA A 17 4.69 -2.69 18.70
C ALA A 17 5.07 -3.28 17.33
N ALA A 18 4.73 -2.60 16.24
CA ALA A 18 5.10 -3.02 14.89
C ALA A 18 6.56 -2.70 14.51
N VAL A 19 7.33 -2.06 15.38
CA VAL A 19 8.73 -1.70 15.12
C VAL A 19 9.64 -2.94 15.07
N ASP A 20 9.20 -4.06 15.66
CA ASP A 20 9.92 -5.33 15.62
C ASP A 20 9.81 -6.08 14.27
N PHE A 21 8.99 -5.60 13.33
CA PHE A 21 8.94 -6.18 11.98
C PHE A 21 10.13 -5.74 11.14
N ASP A 22 10.70 -6.68 10.38
CA ASP A 22 11.71 -6.37 9.37
C ASP A 22 11.03 -5.73 8.15
N ALA A 23 11.15 -4.40 8.05
CA ALA A 23 10.46 -3.63 7.03
C ALA A 23 11.12 -3.81 5.66
N LEU A 24 10.32 -4.24 4.67
CA LEU A 24 10.77 -4.32 3.28
C LEU A 24 11.02 -2.90 2.72
N PRO A 25 12.20 -2.62 2.16
CA PRO A 25 12.52 -1.30 1.64
C PRO A 25 11.80 -1.03 0.32
N PHE A 26 11.54 0.25 0.04
CA PHE A 26 11.22 0.70 -1.33
C PHE A 26 12.53 0.89 -2.10
N ASP A 27 13.00 -0.18 -2.72
CA ASP A 27 14.26 -0.24 -3.45
C ASP A 27 14.09 0.05 -4.96
N ALA A 28 15.15 -0.22 -5.74
CA ALA A 28 15.14 0.03 -7.18
C ALA A 28 14.12 -0.83 -7.95
N GLU A 29 13.89 -2.08 -7.51
CA GLU A 29 12.93 -2.97 -8.16
C GLU A 29 11.50 -2.52 -7.85
N ALA A 30 11.24 -2.16 -6.59
CA ALA A 30 9.97 -1.55 -6.19
C ALA A 30 9.73 -0.21 -6.91
N ALA A 31 10.76 0.61 -7.11
CA ALA A 31 10.65 1.87 -7.86
C ALA A 31 10.30 1.64 -9.34
N ALA A 32 10.89 0.64 -9.99
CA ALA A 32 10.53 0.27 -11.35
C ALA A 32 9.09 -0.25 -11.43
N ARG A 33 8.69 -1.12 -10.50
CA ARG A 33 7.32 -1.65 -10.40
C ARG A 33 6.29 -0.54 -10.16
N TYR A 34 6.61 0.44 -9.33
CA TYR A 34 5.76 1.60 -9.07
C TYR A 34 5.41 2.35 -10.37
N GLY A 35 6.38 2.53 -11.29
CA GLY A 35 6.12 3.12 -12.60
C GLY A 35 5.07 2.34 -13.41
N THR A 36 5.16 1.00 -13.40
CA THR A 36 4.15 0.13 -14.03
C THR A 36 2.77 0.30 -13.39
N LEU A 37 2.68 0.31 -12.05
CA LEU A 37 1.39 0.47 -11.36
C LEU A 37 0.77 1.84 -11.60
N VAL A 38 1.58 2.91 -11.69
CA VAL A 38 1.10 4.24 -12.09
C VAL A 38 0.51 4.20 -13.51
N ALA A 39 1.20 3.56 -14.46
CA ALA A 39 0.73 3.44 -15.83
C ALA A 39 -0.61 2.66 -15.91
N LEU A 40 -0.73 1.55 -15.16
CA LEU A 40 -1.99 0.79 -15.08
C LEU A 40 -3.12 1.60 -14.42
N THR A 41 -2.81 2.37 -13.37
CA THR A 41 -3.80 3.27 -12.73
C THR A 41 -4.34 4.29 -13.74
N VAL A 42 -3.46 4.87 -14.57
CA VAL A 42 -3.86 5.79 -15.64
C VAL A 42 -4.67 5.06 -16.72
N ALA A 43 -4.26 3.85 -17.12
CA ALA A 43 -5.01 3.02 -18.09
C ALA A 43 -6.42 2.67 -17.58
N ALA A 44 -6.57 2.48 -16.27
CA ALA A 44 -7.85 2.31 -15.57
C ALA A 44 -8.65 3.63 -15.44
N LYS A 45 -8.19 4.74 -16.04
CA LYS A 45 -8.79 6.08 -16.01
C LYS A 45 -8.89 6.67 -14.61
N ARG A 46 -7.91 6.37 -13.75
CA ARG A 46 -7.82 6.88 -12.38
C ARG A 46 -6.63 7.81 -12.21
N ASP A 47 -6.72 8.73 -11.24
CA ASP A 47 -5.60 9.61 -10.91
C ASP A 47 -4.62 8.89 -9.96
N PRO A 48 -3.35 8.67 -10.35
CA PRO A 48 -2.35 8.06 -9.48
C PRO A 48 -1.88 9.00 -8.36
N ARG A 49 -2.04 10.33 -8.49
CA ARG A 49 -1.52 11.29 -7.51
C ARG A 49 -2.03 11.10 -6.08
N PRO A 50 -3.35 10.97 -5.81
CA PRO A 50 -3.85 10.71 -4.46
C PRO A 50 -3.43 9.33 -3.92
N ARG A 51 -3.01 8.42 -4.79
CA ARG A 51 -2.65 7.02 -4.49
C ARG A 51 -1.16 6.79 -4.35
N ARG A 52 -0.32 7.83 -4.44
CA ARG A 52 1.14 7.68 -4.54
C ARG A 52 1.72 6.73 -3.49
N LEU A 53 1.33 6.89 -2.23
CA LEU A 53 1.84 6.03 -1.14
C LEU A 53 1.30 4.60 -1.24
N ASP A 54 0.01 4.43 -1.52
CA ASP A 54 -0.60 3.11 -1.72
C ASP A 54 0.07 2.37 -2.90
N LEU A 55 0.35 3.05 -4.00
CA LEU A 55 1.05 2.48 -5.15
C LEU A 55 2.50 2.12 -4.83
N MET A 56 3.19 2.87 -3.97
CA MET A 56 4.53 2.49 -3.49
C MET A 56 4.47 1.22 -2.63
N ILE A 57 3.48 1.11 -1.74
CA ILE A 57 3.27 -0.08 -0.92
C ILE A 57 2.93 -1.30 -1.79
N ALA A 58 2.01 -1.14 -2.77
CA ALA A 58 1.67 -2.20 -3.71
C ALA A 58 2.86 -2.61 -4.58
N ALA A 59 3.75 -1.68 -4.93
CA ALA A 59 4.95 -2.01 -5.68
C ALA A 59 5.89 -2.93 -4.91
N VAL A 60 6.11 -2.65 -3.61
CA VAL A 60 6.87 -3.54 -2.72
C VAL A 60 6.18 -4.90 -2.64
N ALA A 61 4.87 -4.94 -2.34
CA ALA A 61 4.13 -6.20 -2.25
C ALA A 61 4.21 -7.02 -3.56
N SER A 62 4.06 -6.37 -4.71
CA SER A 62 4.13 -6.98 -6.04
C SER A 62 5.50 -7.60 -6.35
N VAL A 63 6.59 -6.88 -6.06
CA VAL A 63 7.96 -7.39 -6.27
C VAL A 63 8.24 -8.63 -5.41
N HIS A 64 7.75 -8.64 -4.17
CA HIS A 64 7.94 -9.76 -3.26
C HIS A 64 6.88 -10.86 -3.37
N GLY A 65 5.89 -10.74 -4.28
CA GLY A 65 4.81 -11.72 -4.43
C GLY A 65 3.91 -11.85 -3.19
N LEU A 66 3.79 -10.77 -2.41
CA LEU A 66 3.03 -10.75 -1.16
C LEU A 66 1.61 -10.20 -1.36
N PRO A 67 0.60 -10.75 -0.65
CA PRO A 67 -0.73 -10.16 -0.62
C PRO A 67 -0.76 -8.86 0.19
N LEU A 68 -1.53 -7.88 -0.27
CA LEU A 68 -1.76 -6.62 0.42
C LEU A 68 -3.08 -6.65 1.19
N TYR A 69 -3.00 -6.73 2.52
CA TYR A 69 -4.17 -6.66 3.40
C TYR A 69 -4.54 -5.20 3.67
N THR A 70 -5.75 -4.78 3.34
CA THR A 70 -6.15 -3.36 3.48
C THR A 70 -7.66 -3.15 3.52
N HIS A 71 -8.10 -2.15 4.28
CA HIS A 71 -9.47 -1.63 4.22
C HIS A 71 -9.70 -0.74 2.98
N ASN A 72 -8.62 -0.22 2.37
CA ASN A 72 -8.67 0.71 1.24
C ASN A 72 -8.56 -0.04 -0.10
N THR A 73 -9.25 -1.17 -0.26
CA THR A 73 -9.17 -2.01 -1.47
C THR A 73 -9.47 -1.23 -2.75
N GLY A 74 -10.35 -0.23 -2.64
CA GLY A 74 -10.70 0.65 -3.74
C GLY A 74 -9.52 1.41 -4.33
N GLU A 75 -8.38 1.59 -3.64
CA GLU A 75 -7.22 2.29 -4.19
C GLU A 75 -6.43 1.46 -5.23
N PHE A 76 -6.70 0.15 -5.32
CA PHE A 76 -5.93 -0.79 -6.14
C PHE A 76 -6.69 -1.35 -7.36
N ILE A 77 -7.89 -0.82 -7.66
CA ILE A 77 -8.66 -1.22 -8.85
C ILE A 77 -7.84 -0.98 -10.11
N GLY A 78 -7.71 -2.02 -10.94
CA GLY A 78 -6.93 -2.03 -12.19
C GLY A 78 -5.50 -2.56 -12.03
N LEU A 79 -5.13 -3.06 -10.84
CA LEU A 79 -3.80 -3.61 -10.53
C LEU A 79 -3.83 -5.12 -10.24
N GLU A 80 -4.96 -5.79 -10.45
CA GLU A 80 -5.25 -7.15 -9.99
C GLU A 80 -4.29 -8.20 -10.55
N ASP A 81 -3.74 -7.97 -11.75
CA ASP A 81 -2.77 -8.86 -12.39
C ASP A 81 -1.37 -8.79 -11.75
N LEU A 82 -1.08 -7.73 -11.00
CA LEU A 82 0.26 -7.47 -10.44
C LEU A 82 0.31 -7.48 -8.92
N VAL A 83 -0.81 -7.32 -8.24
CA VAL A 83 -0.87 -7.37 -6.77
C VAL A 83 -2.16 -8.03 -6.29
N VAL A 84 -2.02 -9.00 -5.39
CA VAL A 84 -3.16 -9.64 -4.73
C VAL A 84 -3.60 -8.75 -3.59
N VAL A 85 -4.85 -8.26 -3.63
CA VAL A 85 -5.42 -7.41 -2.58
C VAL A 85 -6.42 -8.22 -1.76
N VAL A 86 -6.24 -8.22 -0.44
CA VAL A 86 -7.12 -8.93 0.49
C VAL A 86 -7.85 -7.90 1.36
N PRO A 87 -9.20 -7.85 1.32
CA PRO A 87 -9.96 -6.98 2.20
C PRO A 87 -9.82 -7.42 3.66
N ILE A 88 -9.67 -6.43 4.56
CA ILE A 88 -9.78 -6.60 6.01
C ILE A 88 -10.94 -5.80 6.57
#